data_AF-A0A1W2ABB4-F1
#
_entry.id   AF-A0A1W2ABB4-F1
#
_cell.length_a   1.000
_cell.length_b   1.000
_cell.length_c   1.000
_cell.angle_alpha   90.00
_cell.angle_beta   90.00
_cell.angle_gamma   90.00
#
_symmetry.space_group_name_H-M   'P 1'
#
loop_
_entity.id
_entity.type
_entity.pdbx_description
1 polymer ?
#
loop_
_entity_poly.entity_id
_entity_poly.type
_entity_poly.pdbx_seq_one_letter_code
_entity_poly.pdbx_strand_id
1 'polypeptide(L)'
;MTRLAAVIGLIALSPAAFAGCFGSGSFQTCTDNSGNSYNVQRFGNTTNVQGFNAGTGSSWNQHSTTIGNTTFHNGTSANGNSWNGTSQRIGNTVINSGVDSRGNAYRSTCNSYGCY
;
A
#
# COMPACT_ATOMS: atom_id res chain seq x y z
N MET A 1 -38.60 2.29 -37.77
CA MET A 1 -38.85 2.33 -36.32
C MET A 1 -37.51 2.25 -35.60
N THR A 2 -36.90 3.39 -35.33
CA THR A 2 -35.60 3.56 -34.68
C THR A 2 -35.75 3.38 -33.17
N ARG A 3 -35.09 2.38 -32.59
CA ARG A 3 -34.99 2.24 -31.13
C ARG A 3 -33.63 2.80 -30.69
N LEU A 4 -33.64 4.02 -30.15
CA LEU A 4 -32.50 4.60 -29.43
C LEU A 4 -32.37 3.87 -28.08
N ALA A 5 -31.33 3.05 -27.93
CA ALA A 5 -30.94 2.51 -26.63
C ALA A 5 -30.03 3.52 -25.94
N ALA A 6 -30.53 4.19 -24.90
CA ALA A 6 -29.72 5.03 -24.04
C ALA A 6 -28.89 4.14 -23.11
N VAL A 7 -27.56 4.10 -23.32
CA VAL A 7 -26.61 3.47 -22.41
C VAL A 7 -26.31 4.47 -21.29
N ILE A 8 -26.95 4.30 -20.13
CA ILE A 8 -26.62 5.05 -18.92
C ILE A 8 -25.36 4.43 -18.33
N GLY A 9 -24.23 5.13 -18.46
CA GLY A 9 -22.96 4.72 -17.85
C GLY A 9 -23.01 4.88 -16.33
N LEU A 10 -22.88 3.76 -15.61
CA LEU A 10 -22.67 3.77 -14.15
C LEU A 10 -21.27 4.35 -13.87
N ILE A 11 -21.19 5.54 -13.32
CA ILE A 11 -19.96 6.07 -12.72
C ILE A 11 -19.79 5.33 -11.39
N ALA A 12 -18.92 4.32 -11.37
CA ALA A 12 -18.52 3.63 -10.15
C ALA A 12 -17.65 4.59 -9.31
N LEU A 13 -18.26 5.21 -8.30
CA LEU A 13 -17.52 5.93 -7.26
C LEU A 13 -16.84 4.89 -6.37
N SER A 14 -15.52 4.73 -6.51
CA SER A 14 -14.73 3.89 -5.60
C SER A 14 -14.77 4.50 -4.19
N PRO A 15 -15.30 3.80 -3.17
CA PRO A 15 -15.24 4.32 -1.81
C PRO A 15 -13.78 4.41 -1.38
N ALA A 16 -13.40 5.53 -0.75
CA ALA A 16 -12.12 5.64 -0.08
C ALA A 16 -12.01 4.50 0.95
N ALA A 17 -11.00 3.65 0.82
CA ALA A 17 -10.76 2.56 1.75
C ALA A 17 -10.41 3.18 3.12
N PHE A 18 -11.38 3.19 4.04
CA PHE A 18 -11.16 3.60 5.41
C PHE A 18 -10.77 2.36 6.21
N ALA A 19 -9.63 2.43 6.91
CA ALA A 19 -9.23 1.41 7.87
C ALA A 19 -9.50 1.93 9.28
N GLY A 20 -10.27 1.19 10.06
CA GLY A 20 -10.42 1.45 11.49
C GLY A 20 -9.19 0.91 12.22
N CYS A 21 -8.40 1.79 12.83
CA CYS A 21 -7.22 1.41 13.59
C CYS A 21 -7.44 1.63 15.09
N PHE A 22 -7.05 0.66 15.91
CA PHE A 22 -6.98 0.79 17.36
C PHE A 22 -5.56 0.55 17.87
N GLY A 23 -5.19 1.20 18.96
CA GLY A 23 -3.88 1.06 19.60
C GLY A 23 -3.19 2.39 19.91
N SER A 24 -1.87 2.33 20.09
CA SER A 24 -1.01 3.47 20.41
C SER A 24 -0.23 3.95 19.19
N GLY A 25 0.55 5.03 19.32
CA GLY A 25 1.46 5.47 18.24
C GLY A 25 2.46 4.39 17.79
N SER A 26 2.92 3.58 18.74
CA SER A 26 3.94 2.53 18.51
C SER A 26 3.35 1.19 18.08
N PHE A 27 2.09 0.90 18.41
CA PHE A 27 1.45 -0.36 18.06
C PHE A 27 0.00 -0.11 17.65
N GLN A 28 -0.33 -0.39 16.41
CA GLN A 28 -1.69 -0.29 15.87
C GLN A 28 -2.11 -1.62 15.27
N THR A 29 -3.38 -1.94 15.46
CA THR A 29 -4.07 -2.96 14.67
C THR A 29 -5.16 -2.27 13.88
N CYS A 30 -5.12 -2.43 12.58
CA CYS A 30 -6.04 -1.81 11.64
C CYS A 30 -6.85 -2.90 10.92
N THR A 31 -8.12 -2.62 10.67
CA THR A 31 -8.97 -3.46 9.82
C THR A 31 -9.68 -2.58 8.81
N ASP A 32 -9.71 -2.99 7.55
CA ASP A 32 -10.44 -2.27 6.49
C ASP A 32 -11.86 -2.84 6.26
N ASN A 33 -12.64 -2.16 5.42
CA ASN A 33 -14.02 -2.57 5.10
C ASN A 33 -14.11 -3.92 4.36
N SER A 34 -13.01 -4.42 3.79
CA SER A 34 -12.94 -5.74 3.14
C SER A 34 -12.55 -6.84 4.13
N GLY A 35 -12.36 -6.50 5.41
CA GLY A 35 -11.95 -7.42 6.47
C GLY A 35 -10.44 -7.69 6.50
N ASN A 36 -9.64 -7.03 5.66
CA ASN A 36 -8.20 -7.17 5.73
C ASN A 36 -7.70 -6.57 7.03
N SER A 37 -6.71 -7.20 7.65
CA SER A 37 -6.14 -6.74 8.91
C SER A 37 -4.65 -6.47 8.78
N TYR A 38 -4.18 -5.49 9.54
CA TYR A 38 -2.80 -5.02 9.54
C TYR A 38 -2.34 -4.78 10.96
N ASN A 39 -1.24 -5.41 11.35
CA ASN A 39 -0.53 -5.06 12.56
C ASN A 39 0.63 -4.14 12.20
N VAL A 40 0.72 -2.97 12.84
CA VAL A 40 1.75 -1.97 12.57
C VAL A 40 2.50 -1.69 13.86
N GLN A 41 3.81 -1.91 13.81
CA GLN A 41 4.71 -1.67 14.93
C GLN A 41 5.75 -0.64 14.52
N ARG A 42 5.89 0.42 15.31
CA ARG A 42 6.83 1.51 15.07
C ARG A 42 7.81 1.60 16.21
N PHE A 43 9.10 1.50 15.88
CA PHE A 43 10.19 1.62 16.84
C PHE A 43 11.31 2.46 16.24
N GLY A 44 11.57 3.62 16.83
CA GLY A 44 12.54 4.58 16.30
C GLY A 44 12.21 4.98 14.86
N ASN A 45 13.14 4.76 13.94
CA ASN A 45 12.99 5.02 12.51
C ASN A 45 12.47 3.81 11.72
N THR A 46 12.12 2.73 12.41
CA THR A 46 11.67 1.46 11.82
C THR A 46 10.16 1.31 11.96
N THR A 47 9.52 0.81 10.91
CA THR A 47 8.12 0.37 10.90
C THR A 47 8.05 -1.06 10.37
N ASN A 48 7.44 -1.95 11.15
CA ASN A 48 7.10 -3.30 10.74
C ASN A 48 5.60 -3.39 10.52
N VAL A 49 5.20 -4.03 9.42
CA VAL A 49 3.80 -4.27 9.08
C VAL A 49 3.61 -5.75 8.79
N GLN A 50 2.62 -6.36 9.43
CA GLN A 50 2.13 -7.69 9.05
C GLN A 50 0.68 -7.53 8.58
N GLY A 51 0.41 -7.94 7.35
CA GLY A 51 -0.91 -7.84 6.76
C GLY A 51 -1.53 -9.21 6.49
N PHE A 52 -2.85 -9.29 6.64
CA PHE A 52 -3.65 -10.46 6.30
C PHE A 52 -4.80 -10.03 5.39
N ASN A 53 -4.97 -10.74 4.28
CA ASN A 53 -6.06 -10.54 3.34
C ASN A 53 -7.19 -11.52 3.65
N ALA A 54 -8.36 -11.02 4.05
CA ALA A 54 -9.49 -11.88 4.42
C ALA A 54 -10.13 -12.58 3.22
N GLY A 55 -10.10 -11.96 2.03
CA GLY A 55 -10.66 -12.54 0.82
C GLY A 55 -9.86 -13.73 0.28
N THR A 56 -8.53 -13.71 0.41
CA THR A 56 -7.65 -14.79 -0.08
C THR A 56 -7.10 -15.68 1.04
N GLY A 57 -7.29 -15.31 2.31
CA GLY A 57 -6.70 -15.98 3.47
C GLY A 57 -5.17 -15.88 3.55
N SER A 58 -4.55 -14.97 2.78
CA SER A 58 -3.10 -14.91 2.64
C SER A 58 -2.48 -13.82 3.52
N SER A 59 -1.25 -14.04 3.97
CA SER A 59 -0.50 -13.07 4.80
C SER A 59 0.72 -12.53 4.07
N TRP A 60 1.11 -11.31 4.38
CA TRP A 60 2.35 -10.69 3.89
C TRP A 60 3.00 -9.89 5.01
N ASN A 61 4.26 -9.53 4.84
CA ASN A 61 4.95 -8.64 5.78
C ASN A 61 5.82 -7.61 5.05
N GLN A 62 6.09 -6.52 5.74
CA GLN A 62 6.98 -5.46 5.30
C GLN A 62 7.74 -4.89 6.50
N HIS A 63 9.04 -4.75 6.33
CA HIS A 63 9.93 -4.00 7.19
C HIS A 63 10.34 -2.71 6.46
N SER A 64 10.33 -1.58 7.16
CA SER A 64 10.68 -0.29 6.59
C SER A 64 11.55 0.51 7.54
N THR A 65 12.64 1.08 7.01
CA THR A 65 13.58 1.88 7.79
C THR A 65 13.79 3.22 7.12
N THR A 66 13.56 4.30 7.85
CA THR A 66 13.71 5.67 7.34
C THR A 66 15.03 6.29 7.81
N ILE A 67 15.81 6.81 6.87
CA ILE A 67 17.04 7.56 7.14
C ILE A 67 16.96 8.87 6.37
N GLY A 68 16.89 9.99 7.11
CA GLY A 68 16.68 11.31 6.51
C GLY A 68 15.35 11.36 5.75
N ASN A 69 15.43 11.65 4.44
CA ASN A 69 14.29 11.73 3.53
C ASN A 69 14.07 10.45 2.71
N THR A 70 14.79 9.37 3.01
CA THR A 70 14.72 8.09 2.29
C THR A 70 14.17 7.00 3.20
N THR A 71 13.17 6.27 2.73
CA THR A 71 12.66 5.06 3.38
C THR A 71 12.99 3.85 2.54
N PHE A 72 13.65 2.86 3.15
CA PHE A 72 13.93 1.57 2.54
C PHE A 72 12.87 0.58 2.99
N HIS A 73 12.34 -0.20 2.05
CA HIS A 73 11.30 -1.19 2.25
C HIS A 73 11.81 -2.56 1.83
N ASN A 74 11.55 -3.56 2.65
CA ASN A 74 11.74 -4.97 2.31
C ASN A 74 10.49 -5.72 2.75
N GLY A 75 10.00 -6.63 1.94
CA GLY A 75 8.82 -7.39 2.33
C GLY A 75 8.75 -8.75 1.66
N THR A 76 7.83 -9.56 2.15
CA THR A 76 7.51 -10.88 1.61
C THR A 76 6.03 -10.91 1.27
N SER A 77 5.71 -11.22 0.02
CA SER A 77 4.33 -11.35 -0.44
C SER A 77 3.70 -12.67 -0.01
N ALA A 78 2.39 -12.78 -0.22
CA ALA A 78 1.56 -13.95 0.10
C ALA A 78 2.11 -15.31 -0.37
N ASN A 79 2.80 -15.33 -1.51
CA ASN A 79 3.40 -16.53 -2.10
C ASN A 79 4.83 -16.82 -1.60
N GLY A 80 5.31 -16.10 -0.57
CA GLY A 80 6.65 -16.29 0.00
C GLY A 80 7.78 -15.58 -0.75
N ASN A 81 7.48 -14.93 -1.89
CA ASN A 81 8.49 -14.20 -2.64
C ASN A 81 8.83 -12.86 -1.98
N SER A 82 10.12 -12.53 -1.96
CA SER A 82 10.59 -11.25 -1.45
C SER A 82 10.49 -10.14 -2.49
N TRP A 83 10.31 -8.91 -2.01
CA TRP A 83 10.39 -7.68 -2.79
C TRP A 83 11.15 -6.62 -1.99
N ASN A 84 11.69 -5.62 -2.67
CA ASN A 84 12.31 -4.47 -2.02
C ASN A 84 11.95 -3.18 -2.75
N GLY A 85 12.02 -2.09 -2.03
CA GLY A 85 11.71 -0.77 -2.57
C GLY A 85 12.40 0.34 -1.79
N THR A 86 12.53 1.48 -2.42
CA THR A 86 13.04 2.71 -1.83
C THR A 86 12.09 3.82 -2.19
N SER A 87 11.69 4.59 -1.18
CA SER A 87 10.87 5.79 -1.31
C SER A 87 11.73 6.99 -0.91
N GLN A 88 12.00 7.90 -1.83
CA GLN A 88 12.75 9.13 -1.57
C GLN A 88 11.84 10.35 -1.66
N ARG A 89 11.81 11.16 -0.60
CA ARG A 89 11.05 12.41 -0.58
C ARG A 89 11.93 13.60 -0.93
N ILE A 90 11.54 14.35 -1.95
CA ILE A 90 12.19 15.59 -2.41
C ILE A 90 11.10 16.67 -2.47
N GLY A 91 11.09 17.57 -1.48
CA GLY A 91 10.03 18.57 -1.34
C GLY A 91 8.64 17.91 -1.16
N ASN A 92 7.72 18.20 -2.09
CA ASN A 92 6.38 17.61 -2.13
C ASN A 92 6.29 16.31 -2.96
N THR A 93 7.39 15.88 -3.56
CA THR A 93 7.45 14.73 -4.46
C THR A 93 8.07 13.53 -3.76
N VAL A 94 7.53 12.33 -4.02
CA VAL A 94 8.06 11.04 -3.57
C VAL A 94 8.39 10.21 -4.80
N ILE A 95 9.63 9.76 -4.89
CA ILE A 95 10.07 8.83 -5.94
C ILE A 95 10.14 7.45 -5.30
N ASN A 96 9.37 6.51 -5.82
CA ASN A 96 9.41 5.11 -5.42
C ASN A 96 10.12 4.30 -6.49
N SER A 97 10.99 3.38 -6.10
CA SER A 97 11.64 2.46 -7.02
C SER A 97 12.02 1.17 -6.33
N GLY A 98 12.06 0.05 -7.04
CA GLY A 98 12.39 -1.23 -6.43
C GLY A 98 12.23 -2.41 -7.37
N VAL A 99 12.16 -3.59 -6.78
CA VAL A 99 11.91 -4.85 -7.46
C VAL A 99 10.71 -5.52 -6.78
N ASP A 100 9.69 -5.83 -7.57
CA ASP A 100 8.49 -6.51 -7.09
C ASP A 100 8.75 -7.99 -6.78
N SER A 101 7.75 -8.66 -6.20
CA SER A 101 7.88 -10.07 -5.81
C SER A 101 7.88 -11.07 -6.97
N ARG A 102 7.79 -10.58 -8.21
CA ARG A 102 7.97 -11.35 -9.45
C ARG A 102 9.32 -11.06 -10.10
N GLY A 103 10.15 -10.22 -9.50
CA GLY A 103 11.46 -9.84 -10.01
C GLY A 103 11.45 -8.68 -11.01
N ASN A 104 10.31 -8.02 -11.23
CA ASN A 104 10.25 -6.89 -12.15
C ASN A 104 10.68 -5.60 -11.44
N ALA A 105 11.55 -4.83 -12.10
CA ALA A 105 11.86 -3.50 -11.64
C ALA A 105 10.66 -2.57 -11.83
N TYR A 106 10.41 -1.69 -10.86
CA TYR A 106 9.41 -0.65 -10.95
C TYR A 106 9.99 0.70 -10.53
N ARG A 107 9.37 1.76 -11.05
CA ARG A 107 9.61 3.13 -10.60
C ARG A 107 8.33 3.93 -10.77
N SER A 108 8.01 4.76 -9.79
CA SER A 108 6.93 5.74 -9.88
C SER A 108 7.32 7.04 -9.20
N THR A 109 6.73 8.13 -9.65
CA THR A 109 6.89 9.46 -9.04
C THR A 109 5.52 9.96 -8.63
N CYS A 110 5.36 10.20 -7.33
CA CYS A 110 4.13 10.69 -6.73
C CYS A 110 4.29 12.12 -6.25
N ASN A 111 3.35 12.99 -6.59
CA ASN A 111 3.29 14.37 -6.09
C ASN A 111 1.83 14.75 -5.78
N SER A 112 1.54 16.04 -5.58
CA SER A 112 0.20 16.54 -5.28
C SER A 112 -0.86 16.25 -6.35
N TYR A 113 -0.44 15.94 -7.59
CA TYR A 113 -1.32 15.67 -8.73
C TYR A 113 -1.53 14.18 -8.98
N GLY A 114 -0.89 13.30 -8.21
CA GLY A 114 -1.00 11.84 -8.35
C GLY A 114 0.35 11.17 -8.55
N CYS A 115 0.31 9.92 -9.02
CA CYS A 115 1.49 9.07 -9.26
C CYS A 115 1.53 8.64 -10.72
N TYR A 116 2.71 8.66 -11.33
CA TYR A 116 2.98 8.20 -12.70
C TYR A 116 4.30 7.43 -12.78
#